data_AF-X0WG78-F1
#
_entry.id   AF-X0WG78-F1
#
_cell.length_a   1.000
_cell.length_b   1.000
_cell.length_c   1.000
_cell.angle_alpha   90.00
_cell.angle_beta   90.00
_cell.angle_gamma   90.00
#
_symmetry.space_group_name_H-M   'P 1'
#
loop_
_entity.id
_entity.type
_entity.pdbx_description
1 polymer ?
#
loop_
_entity_poly.entity_id
_entity_poly.type
_entity_poly.pdbx_seq_one_letter_code
_entity_poly.pdbx_strand_id
1 'polypeptide(L)'
;MPRGPRIDYPELLHHVIVRGIERKKIFSEKEDYENFLYRFGNVLKESETKVYAWALLPNHFHVLICIKKKPLKVIMRRLLTGYALSYNRRHKRVGYLYQGRYKSIVCEEEPYLLELVRYIHLNPLRARMVKTMEVLDRYMWCGHSVIMGNHDVEWQDVREILCRFGGGLSGARKKYREFIVDGISEGKRKDLTGGGLIRSL
;
A
#
# COMPACT_ATOMS: atom_id res chain seq x y z
N MET A 1 -5.70 16.08 22.61
CA MET A 1 -6.24 16.90 21.50
C MET A 1 -7.14 16.05 20.61
N PRO A 2 -8.41 16.46 20.40
CA PRO A 2 -9.24 15.90 19.33
C PRO A 2 -8.50 16.10 18.00
N ARG A 3 -8.49 15.08 17.15
CA ARG A 3 -7.95 15.22 15.78
C ARG A 3 -9.08 15.66 14.86
N GLY A 4 -8.76 16.50 13.88
CA GLY A 4 -9.70 16.95 12.85
C GLY A 4 -10.40 15.80 12.13
N PRO A 5 -11.60 16.05 11.58
CA PRO A 5 -12.30 15.08 10.73
C PRO A 5 -11.46 14.78 9.49
N ARG A 6 -11.34 13.51 9.11
CA ARG A 6 -10.63 13.15 7.89
C ARG A 6 -11.41 13.62 6.66
N ILE A 7 -10.71 14.27 5.75
CA ILE A 7 -11.21 14.55 4.40
C ILE A 7 -11.41 13.22 3.65
N ASP A 8 -12.63 12.99 3.15
CA ASP A 8 -13.08 11.72 2.54
C ASP A 8 -14.12 12.11 1.46
N TYR A 9 -13.63 12.49 0.28
CA TYR A 9 -14.45 12.86 -0.89
C TYR A 9 -14.22 11.82 -1.99
N PRO A 10 -15.25 11.47 -2.79
CA PRO A 10 -15.07 10.58 -3.94
C PRO A 10 -13.92 11.06 -4.82
N GLU A 11 -13.20 10.10 -5.41
CA GLU A 11 -12.03 10.29 -6.27
C GLU A 11 -10.74 10.73 -5.55
N LEU A 12 -10.76 10.99 -4.23
CA LEU A 12 -9.53 11.34 -3.53
C LEU A 12 -8.55 10.18 -3.43
N LEU A 13 -7.28 10.51 -3.70
CA LEU A 13 -6.15 9.64 -3.47
C LEU A 13 -5.66 9.72 -2.03
N HIS A 14 -5.47 8.55 -1.43
CA HIS A 14 -4.98 8.42 -0.08
C HIS A 14 -3.75 7.53 -0.01
N HIS A 15 -2.67 8.06 0.56
CA HIS A 15 -1.57 7.23 1.06
C HIS A 15 -1.90 6.74 2.46
N VAL A 16 -2.24 5.46 2.56
CA VAL A 16 -2.58 4.81 3.82
C VAL A 16 -1.37 4.09 4.37
N ILE A 17 -1.10 4.31 5.66
CA ILE A 17 0.00 3.66 6.38
C ILE A 17 -0.54 3.09 7.69
N VAL A 18 -0.24 1.81 7.94
CA VAL A 18 -0.63 1.11 9.17
C VAL A 18 0.57 0.38 9.73
N ARG A 19 0.78 0.45 11.04
CA ARG A 19 1.96 -0.09 11.72
C ARG A 19 1.57 -0.88 12.96
N GLY A 20 2.29 -1.96 13.21
CA GLY A 20 2.16 -2.79 14.40
C GLY A 20 2.46 -2.03 15.68
N ILE A 21 1.78 -2.40 16.77
CA ILE A 21 2.09 -1.90 18.11
C ILE A 21 3.56 -2.18 18.44
N GLU A 22 4.25 -1.24 19.08
CA GLU A 22 5.69 -1.35 19.39
C GLU A 22 6.58 -1.65 18.18
N ARG A 23 6.11 -1.35 16.96
CA ARG A 23 6.78 -1.73 15.70
C ARG A 23 6.99 -3.25 15.57
N LYS A 24 6.21 -4.06 16.30
CA LYS A 24 6.19 -5.53 16.18
C LYS A 24 5.60 -5.95 14.85
N LYS A 25 5.92 -7.19 14.47
CA LYS A 25 5.39 -7.79 13.25
C LYS A 25 3.86 -7.87 13.31
N ILE A 26 3.24 -7.46 12.21
CA ILE A 26 1.84 -7.70 11.87
C ILE A 26 1.71 -8.74 10.75
N PHE A 27 2.81 -9.14 10.13
CA PHE A 27 2.93 -10.31 9.26
C PHE A 27 4.16 -11.11 9.68
N SER A 28 3.94 -12.26 10.31
CA SER A 28 5.00 -13.12 10.84
C SER A 28 5.31 -14.28 9.90
N GLU A 29 4.28 -14.83 9.26
CA GLU A 29 4.33 -15.99 8.40
C GLU A 29 3.66 -15.71 7.05
N LYS A 30 3.87 -16.59 6.06
CA LYS A 30 3.31 -16.44 4.71
C LYS A 30 1.78 -16.31 4.74
N GLU A 31 1.12 -17.13 5.55
CA GLU A 31 -0.33 -17.20 5.69
C GLU A 31 -0.92 -15.90 6.23
N ASP A 32 -0.14 -15.12 6.99
CA ASP A 32 -0.55 -13.81 7.48
C ASP A 32 -0.70 -12.82 6.31
N TYR A 33 0.27 -12.82 5.38
CA TYR A 33 0.20 -11.98 4.18
C TYR A 33 -0.95 -12.41 3.26
N GLU A 34 -1.11 -13.72 3.03
CA GLU A 34 -2.20 -14.26 2.21
C GLU A 34 -3.57 -13.94 2.80
N ASN A 35 -3.75 -14.13 4.11
CA ASN A 35 -5.00 -13.79 4.79
C ASN A 35 -5.33 -12.30 4.68
N PHE A 36 -4.31 -11.44 4.78
CA PHE A 36 -4.49 -10.01 4.62
C PHE A 36 -4.91 -9.65 3.20
N LEU A 37 -4.20 -10.13 2.16
CA LEU A 37 -4.53 -9.83 0.77
C LEU A 37 -5.91 -10.36 0.38
N TYR A 38 -6.27 -11.56 0.83
CA TYR A 38 -7.61 -12.13 0.62
C TYR A 38 -8.70 -11.22 1.20
N ARG A 39 -8.55 -10.82 2.48
CA ARG A 39 -9.50 -9.90 3.13
C ARG A 39 -9.53 -8.55 2.44
N PHE A 40 -8.38 -8.05 2.03
CA PHE A 40 -8.26 -6.75 1.40
C PHE A 40 -9.01 -6.74 0.06
N GLY A 41 -8.79 -7.74 -0.79
CA GLY A 41 -9.52 -7.89 -2.05
C GLY A 41 -11.03 -7.96 -1.87
N ASN A 42 -11.52 -8.73 -0.91
CA ASN A 42 -12.96 -8.81 -0.62
C ASN A 42 -13.54 -7.44 -0.20
N VAL A 43 -12.85 -6.71 0.70
CA VAL A 43 -13.29 -5.38 1.13
C VAL A 43 -13.28 -4.38 -0.03
N LEU A 44 -12.25 -4.42 -0.89
CA LEU A 44 -12.14 -3.54 -2.06
C LEU A 44 -13.24 -3.80 -3.09
N LYS A 45 -13.51 -5.07 -3.39
CA LYS A 45 -14.58 -5.48 -4.32
C LYS A 45 -15.94 -4.97 -3.88
N GLU A 46 -16.27 -5.14 -2.60
CA GLU A 46 -17.55 -4.69 -2.04
C GLU A 46 -17.67 -3.16 -1.90
N SER A 47 -16.55 -2.43 -1.93
CA SER A 47 -16.51 -0.97 -1.82
C SER A 47 -16.29 -0.27 -3.16
N GLU A 48 -16.17 -1.02 -4.26
CA GLU A 48 -15.85 -0.53 -5.62
C GLU A 48 -14.64 0.42 -5.61
N THR A 49 -13.65 0.12 -4.76
CA THR A 49 -12.51 0.99 -4.51
C THR A 49 -11.28 0.52 -5.27
N LYS A 50 -10.54 1.46 -5.87
CA LYS A 50 -9.35 1.16 -6.66
C LYS A 50 -8.08 1.30 -5.83
N VAL A 51 -7.11 0.42 -6.07
CA VAL A 51 -5.76 0.50 -5.48
C VAL A 51 -4.73 0.60 -6.59
N TYR A 52 -3.80 1.54 -6.46
CA TYR A 52 -2.79 1.81 -7.49
C TYR A 52 -1.40 1.25 -7.12
N ALA A 53 -1.07 1.25 -5.83
CA ALA A 53 0.19 0.72 -5.32
C ALA A 53 0.03 0.21 -3.89
N TRP A 54 0.81 -0.81 -3.53
CA TRP A 54 0.85 -1.33 -2.16
C TRP A 54 2.16 -2.07 -1.87
N ALA A 55 2.52 -2.15 -0.59
CA ALA A 55 3.65 -2.94 -0.11
C ALA A 55 3.38 -3.40 1.33
N LEU A 56 3.49 -4.71 1.58
CA LEU A 56 3.40 -5.29 2.91
C LEU A 56 4.81 -5.54 3.45
N LEU A 57 5.11 -4.99 4.62
CA LEU A 57 6.36 -5.16 5.35
C LEU A 57 6.05 -5.81 6.70
N PRO A 58 6.98 -6.57 7.32
CA PRO A 58 6.68 -7.38 8.48
C PRO A 58 5.93 -6.65 9.59
N ASN A 59 6.23 -5.37 9.85
CA ASN A 59 5.60 -4.58 10.91
C ASN A 59 4.72 -3.41 10.44
N HIS A 60 4.54 -3.20 9.13
CA HIS A 60 3.69 -2.14 8.61
C HIS A 60 3.33 -2.38 7.14
N PHE A 61 2.33 -1.68 6.63
CA PHE A 61 2.06 -1.68 5.20
C PHE A 61 1.75 -0.29 4.70
N HIS A 62 1.93 -0.12 3.39
CA HIS A 62 1.56 1.07 2.64
C HIS A 62 0.58 0.70 1.54
N VAL A 63 -0.43 1.54 1.34
CA VAL A 63 -1.40 1.42 0.25
C VAL A 63 -1.67 2.80 -0.32
N LEU A 64 -1.72 2.90 -1.65
CA LEU A 64 -2.26 4.04 -2.37
C LEU A 64 -3.64 3.67 -2.91
N ILE A 65 -4.67 4.29 -2.35
CA ILE A 65 -6.08 3.94 -2.57
C ILE A 65 -6.84 5.16 -3.11
N CYS A 66 -7.65 4.96 -4.15
CA CYS A 66 -8.57 5.96 -4.69
C CYS A 66 -9.98 5.57 -4.27
N ILE A 67 -10.58 6.35 -3.37
CA ILE A 67 -11.92 6.08 -2.85
C ILE A 67 -12.98 6.44 -3.90
N LYS A 68 -14.01 5.59 -4.02
CA LYS A 68 -15.16 5.84 -4.92
C LYS A 68 -16.41 6.13 -4.11
N LYS A 69 -17.12 5.07 -3.69
CA LYS A 69 -18.44 5.18 -3.03
C LYS A 69 -18.39 5.10 -1.52
N LYS A 70 -17.50 4.28 -0.96
CA LYS A 70 -17.43 4.05 0.48
C LYS A 70 -16.33 4.90 1.10
N PRO A 71 -16.60 5.60 2.22
CA PRO A 71 -15.58 6.35 2.95
C PRO A 71 -14.41 5.46 3.35
N LEU A 72 -13.18 5.97 3.26
CA LEU A 72 -11.95 5.24 3.61
C LEU A 72 -12.03 4.64 5.03
N LYS A 73 -12.67 5.35 5.97
CA LYS A 73 -12.85 4.88 7.35
C LYS A 73 -13.61 3.55 7.44
N VAL A 74 -14.57 3.31 6.54
CA VAL A 74 -15.40 2.10 6.52
C VAL A 74 -14.56 0.92 6.01
N ILE A 75 -13.85 1.14 4.91
CA ILE A 75 -12.93 0.17 4.29
C ILE A 75 -11.86 -0.26 5.31
N MET A 76 -11.14 0.71 5.88
CA MET A 76 -10.06 0.44 6.82
C MET A 76 -10.56 -0.17 8.13
N ARG A 77 -11.74 0.22 8.64
CA ARG A 77 -12.32 -0.41 9.84
C ARG A 77 -12.55 -1.89 9.60
N ARG A 78 -13.16 -2.26 8.48
CA ARG A 78 -13.49 -3.66 8.17
C ARG A 78 -12.23 -4.50 7.95
N LEU A 79 -11.30 -4.02 7.13
CA LEU A 79 -10.02 -4.68 6.86
C LEU A 79 -9.22 -4.90 8.15
N LEU A 80 -8.95 -3.83 8.90
CA LEU A 80 -8.05 -3.87 10.04
C LEU A 80 -8.63 -4.68 11.20
N THR A 81 -9.94 -4.58 11.45
CA THR A 81 -10.60 -5.35 12.51
C THR A 81 -10.59 -6.83 12.17
N GLY A 82 -10.98 -7.20 10.95
CA GLY A 82 -11.03 -8.59 10.52
C GLY A 82 -9.66 -9.26 10.57
N TYR A 83 -8.62 -8.58 10.09
CA TYR A 83 -7.25 -9.09 10.12
C TYR A 83 -6.69 -9.21 11.53
N ALA A 84 -6.90 -8.20 12.39
CA ALA A 84 -6.39 -8.24 13.76
C ALA A 84 -6.98 -9.41 14.56
N LEU A 85 -8.27 -9.69 14.38
CA LEU A 85 -8.93 -10.82 15.02
C LEU A 85 -8.33 -12.16 14.56
N SER A 86 -8.15 -12.37 13.25
CA SER A 86 -7.57 -13.63 12.75
C SER A 86 -6.10 -13.79 13.14
N TYR A 87 -5.32 -12.72 13.06
CA TYR A 87 -3.91 -12.73 13.47
C TYR A 87 -3.77 -13.07 14.95
N ASN A 88 -4.55 -12.40 15.82
CA ASN A 88 -4.50 -12.65 17.26
C ASN A 88 -4.91 -14.09 17.60
N ARG A 89 -5.94 -14.62 16.95
CA ARG A 89 -6.37 -16.02 17.13
C ARG A 89 -5.29 -17.00 16.69
N ARG A 90 -4.69 -16.81 15.51
CA ARG A 90 -3.63 -17.70 14.96
C ARG A 90 -2.39 -17.71 15.86
N HIS A 91 -1.95 -16.52 16.28
CA HIS A 91 -0.72 -16.35 17.06
C HIS A 91 -0.93 -16.42 18.58
N LYS A 92 -2.13 -16.82 19.05
CA LYS A 92 -2.52 -16.87 20.47
C LYS A 92 -2.21 -15.58 21.23
N ARG A 93 -2.39 -14.43 20.57
CA ARG A 93 -2.12 -13.10 21.13
C ARG A 93 -3.38 -12.51 21.74
N VAL A 94 -3.17 -11.66 22.74
CA VAL A 94 -4.20 -10.82 23.34
C VAL A 94 -3.80 -9.34 23.18
N GLY A 95 -4.77 -8.46 23.00
CA GLY A 95 -4.58 -7.02 22.89
C GLY A 95 -4.49 -6.49 21.46
N TYR A 96 -4.06 -5.24 21.34
CA TYR A 96 -4.01 -4.53 20.06
C TYR A 96 -2.91 -5.07 19.15
N LEU A 97 -3.22 -5.22 17.86
CA LEU A 97 -2.23 -5.55 16.83
C LEU A 97 -1.48 -4.31 16.33
N TYR A 98 -2.18 -3.18 16.20
CA TYR A 98 -1.64 -1.95 15.60
C TYR A 98 -1.35 -0.90 16.67
N GLN A 99 -0.41 0.01 16.37
CA GLN A 99 -0.06 1.14 17.24
C GLN A 99 -1.23 2.13 17.42
N GLY A 100 -2.22 2.10 16.53
CA GLY A 100 -3.40 2.93 16.58
C GLY A 100 -4.19 2.87 15.28
N ARG A 101 -4.97 3.91 15.00
CA ARG A 101 -5.66 4.06 13.71
C ARG A 101 -4.64 4.22 12.58
N TYR A 102 -5.04 3.83 11.37
CA TYR A 102 -4.29 4.11 10.15
C TYR A 102 -4.02 5.62 10.00
N LYS A 103 -2.84 5.94 9.46
CA LYS A 103 -2.53 7.26 8.89
C LYS A 103 -3.06 7.30 7.47
N SER A 104 -3.57 8.46 7.05
CA SER A 104 -3.99 8.72 5.69
C SER A 104 -3.52 10.12 5.33
N ILE A 105 -2.83 10.24 4.20
CA ILE A 105 -2.37 11.50 3.62
C ILE A 105 -3.11 11.66 2.30
N VAL A 106 -3.80 12.78 2.10
CA VAL A 106 -4.42 13.09 0.81
C VAL A 106 -3.31 13.45 -0.17
N CYS A 107 -3.37 12.87 -1.37
CA CYS A 107 -2.39 13.07 -2.41
C CYS A 107 -3.02 13.77 -3.60
N GLU A 108 -2.27 14.66 -4.24
CA GLU A 108 -2.65 15.25 -5.52
C GLU A 108 -2.41 14.27 -6.67
N GLU A 109 -3.23 14.34 -7.72
CA GLU A 109 -3.24 13.35 -8.82
C GLU A 109 -1.99 13.40 -9.69
N GLU A 110 -1.42 14.56 -10.04
CA GLU A 110 -0.21 14.65 -10.88
C GLU A 110 0.62 15.88 -10.52
N PRO A 111 1.98 15.82 -10.48
CA PRO A 111 2.91 14.71 -10.76
C PRO A 111 3.22 13.78 -9.57
N TYR A 112 2.60 14.01 -8.40
CA TYR A 112 2.93 13.32 -7.15
C TYR A 112 2.54 11.83 -7.11
N LEU A 113 1.59 11.41 -7.95
CA LEU A 113 1.09 10.04 -7.99
C LEU A 113 2.18 9.01 -8.32
N LEU A 114 2.89 9.17 -9.44
CA LEU A 114 3.92 8.22 -9.88
C LEU A 114 5.06 8.13 -8.88
N GLU A 115 5.43 9.28 -8.31
CA GLU A 115 6.42 9.38 -7.25
C GLU A 115 6.04 8.58 -6.00
N LEU A 116 4.78 8.66 -5.60
CA LEU A 116 4.26 7.89 -4.48
C LEU A 116 4.18 6.38 -4.79
N VAL A 117 3.75 6.01 -6.01
CA VAL A 117 3.77 4.62 -6.48
C VAL A 117 5.19 4.06 -6.37
N ARG A 118 6.18 4.78 -6.89
CA ARG A 118 7.60 4.43 -6.80
C ARG A 118 8.08 4.31 -5.37
N TYR A 119 7.73 5.28 -4.52
CA TYR A 119 8.07 5.23 -3.11
C TYR A 119 7.53 3.96 -2.44
N ILE A 120 6.24 3.66 -2.63
CA ILE A 120 5.59 2.48 -2.04
C ILE A 120 6.27 1.19 -2.54
N HIS A 121 6.45 1.06 -3.85
CA HIS A 121 7.01 -0.14 -4.47
C HIS A 121 8.48 -0.38 -4.14
N LEU A 122 9.25 0.66 -3.84
CA LEU A 122 10.64 0.53 -3.38
C LEU A 122 10.76 0.22 -1.88
N ASN A 123 9.67 0.19 -1.10
CA ASN A 123 9.75 -0.08 0.34
C ASN A 123 10.39 -1.44 0.69
N PRO A 124 10.06 -2.57 0.03
CA PRO A 124 10.71 -3.85 0.33
C PRO A 124 12.23 -3.83 0.11
N LEU A 125 12.70 -3.12 -0.93
CA LEU A 125 14.13 -2.93 -1.22
C LEU A 125 14.78 -2.05 -0.14
N ARG A 126 14.18 -0.89 0.17
CA ARG A 126 14.66 0.05 1.20
C ARG A 126 14.67 -0.55 2.61
N ALA A 127 13.75 -1.47 2.89
CA ALA A 127 13.70 -2.24 4.13
C ALA A 127 14.63 -3.46 4.14
N ARG A 128 15.41 -3.67 3.06
CA ARG A 128 16.35 -4.79 2.89
C ARG A 128 15.69 -6.17 2.98
N MET A 129 14.39 -6.25 2.72
CA MET A 129 13.66 -7.53 2.63
C MET A 129 13.91 -8.21 1.29
N VAL A 130 14.16 -7.38 0.27
CA VAL A 130 14.55 -7.77 -1.07
C VAL A 130 15.89 -7.09 -1.35
N LYS A 131 16.82 -7.79 -2.04
CA LYS A 131 18.18 -7.30 -2.29
C LYS A 131 18.38 -6.71 -3.70
N THR A 132 17.57 -7.13 -4.67
CA THR A 132 17.74 -6.74 -6.07
C THR A 132 16.40 -6.48 -6.75
N MET A 133 16.42 -5.79 -7.88
CA MET A 133 15.21 -5.53 -8.67
C MET A 133 14.60 -6.82 -9.22
N GLU A 134 15.41 -7.80 -9.59
CA GLU A 134 14.94 -9.09 -10.13
C GLU A 134 14.14 -9.89 -9.09
N VAL A 135 14.46 -9.71 -7.80
CA VAL A 135 13.68 -10.29 -6.72
C VAL A 135 12.42 -9.45 -6.47
N LEU A 136 12.51 -8.11 -6.55
CA LEU A 136 11.36 -7.21 -6.38
C LEU A 136 10.30 -7.41 -7.46
N ASP A 137 10.73 -7.61 -8.71
CA ASP A 137 9.90 -7.87 -9.89
C ASP A 137 8.92 -9.04 -9.62
N ARG A 138 9.32 -10.02 -8.80
CA ARG A 138 8.56 -11.23 -8.46
C ARG A 138 8.05 -11.27 -7.01
N TYR A 139 8.21 -10.18 -6.26
CA TYR A 139 7.91 -10.16 -4.83
C TYR A 139 6.40 -10.05 -4.56
N MET A 140 5.77 -11.19 -4.24
CA MET A 140 4.32 -11.37 -4.02
C MET A 140 3.68 -10.39 -3.03
N TRP A 141 4.45 -9.80 -2.11
CA TRP A 141 3.93 -8.91 -1.07
C TRP A 141 4.05 -7.43 -1.43
N CYS A 142 4.15 -7.12 -2.72
CA CYS A 142 4.18 -5.76 -3.25
C CYS A 142 3.46 -5.65 -4.59
N GLY A 143 2.68 -4.57 -4.76
CA GLY A 143 1.97 -4.27 -6.01
C GLY A 143 2.88 -4.03 -7.20
N HIS A 144 4.19 -3.84 -6.99
CA HIS A 144 5.18 -3.75 -8.06
C HIS A 144 5.15 -5.00 -8.95
N SER A 145 5.10 -6.19 -8.36
CA SER A 145 5.13 -7.42 -9.14
C SER A 145 3.87 -7.63 -9.97
N VAL A 146 2.75 -7.04 -9.54
CA VAL A 146 1.49 -7.02 -10.29
C VAL A 146 1.59 -6.10 -11.50
N ILE A 147 2.16 -4.89 -11.33
CA ILE A 147 2.44 -3.99 -12.46
C ILE A 147 3.35 -4.68 -13.50
N MET A 148 4.37 -5.40 -13.03
CA MET A 148 5.29 -6.16 -13.89
C MET A 148 4.65 -7.39 -14.54
N GLY A 149 3.47 -7.82 -14.09
CA GLY A 149 2.75 -8.99 -14.63
C GLY A 149 3.28 -10.34 -14.12
N ASN A 150 4.04 -10.36 -13.03
CA ASN A 150 4.55 -11.58 -12.41
C ASN A 150 3.57 -12.20 -11.40
N HIS A 151 2.57 -11.44 -10.96
CA HIS A 151 1.48 -11.90 -10.08
C HIS A 151 0.18 -11.23 -10.51
N ASP A 152 -0.94 -11.92 -10.31
CA ASP A 152 -2.27 -11.39 -10.60
C ASP A 152 -3.01 -11.01 -9.31
N VAL A 153 -3.52 -9.79 -9.29
CA VAL A 153 -4.27 -9.21 -8.17
C VAL A 153 -5.35 -8.34 -8.78
N GLU A 154 -6.54 -8.93 -8.96
CA GLU A 154 -7.66 -8.34 -9.71
C GLU A 154 -8.07 -6.94 -9.23
N TRP A 155 -7.90 -6.65 -7.94
CA TRP A 155 -8.31 -5.38 -7.33
C TRP A 155 -7.26 -4.25 -7.46
N GLN A 156 -6.07 -4.52 -8.00
CA GLN A 156 -5.08 -3.49 -8.31
C GLN A 156 -5.30 -2.96 -9.72
N ASP A 157 -5.47 -1.64 -9.86
CA ASP A 157 -5.62 -0.98 -11.15
C ASP A 157 -4.25 -0.78 -11.82
N VAL A 158 -3.79 -1.80 -12.54
CA VAL A 158 -2.53 -1.79 -13.29
C VAL A 158 -2.59 -0.82 -14.47
N ARG A 159 -3.76 -0.69 -15.10
CA ARG A 159 -3.93 0.11 -16.33
C ARG A 159 -3.75 1.59 -16.03
N GLU A 160 -4.29 2.06 -14.91
CA GLU A 160 -4.12 3.44 -14.46
C GLU A 160 -2.64 3.82 -14.35
N ILE A 161 -1.79 2.95 -13.81
CA ILE A 161 -0.36 3.26 -13.69
C ILE A 161 0.36 3.14 -15.03
N LEU A 162 0.12 2.07 -15.79
CA LEU A 162 0.86 1.83 -17.03
C LEU A 162 0.49 2.80 -18.17
N CYS A 163 -0.73 3.34 -18.21
CA CYS A 163 -1.13 4.28 -19.26
C CYS A 163 -0.26 5.56 -19.28
N ARG A 164 0.27 5.96 -18.12
CA ARG A 164 1.16 7.13 -17.96
C ARG A 164 2.57 6.94 -18.54
N PHE A 165 2.96 5.70 -18.84
CA PHE A 165 4.27 5.41 -19.46
C PHE A 165 4.19 5.24 -20.99
N GLY A 166 2.99 4.98 -21.53
CA GLY A 166 2.73 4.79 -22.97
C GLY A 166 3.51 3.62 -23.60
N GLY A 167 3.41 3.47 -24.93
CA GLY A 167 4.21 2.49 -25.70
C GLY A 167 3.72 1.04 -25.65
N GLY A 168 2.40 0.82 -25.50
CA GLY A 168 1.81 -0.53 -25.36
C GLY A 168 2.17 -1.20 -24.04
N LEU A 169 1.60 -2.37 -23.74
CA LEU A 169 1.77 -3.01 -22.42
C LEU A 169 3.23 -3.33 -22.09
N SER A 170 3.97 -3.92 -23.04
CA SER A 170 5.38 -4.28 -22.84
C SER A 170 6.28 -3.05 -22.69
N GLY A 171 6.10 -2.05 -23.56
CA GLY A 171 6.85 -0.79 -23.48
C GLY A 171 6.56 0.00 -22.21
N ALA A 172 5.29 0.04 -21.78
CA ALA A 172 4.89 0.70 -20.54
C ALA A 172 5.54 0.03 -19.32
N ARG A 173 5.56 -1.31 -19.25
CA ARG A 173 6.24 -2.03 -18.16
C ARG A 173 7.75 -1.77 -18.14
N LYS A 174 8.40 -1.73 -19.29
CA LYS A 174 9.82 -1.41 -19.40
C LYS A 174 10.13 -0.02 -18.82
N LYS A 175 9.42 1.01 -19.30
CA LYS A 175 9.58 2.40 -18.84
C LYS A 175 9.21 2.57 -17.36
N TYR A 176 8.14 1.90 -16.90
CA TYR A 176 7.79 1.88 -15.49
C TYR A 176 8.91 1.28 -14.64
N ARG A 177 9.51 0.16 -15.07
CA ARG A 177 10.62 -0.46 -14.34
C ARG A 177 11.84 0.44 -14.30
N GLU A 178 12.20 1.09 -15.42
CA GLU A 178 13.26 2.10 -15.48
C GLU A 178 13.00 3.22 -14.47
N PHE A 179 11.78 3.78 -14.45
CA PHE A 179 11.37 4.79 -13.47
C PHE A 179 11.51 4.31 -12.00
N ILE A 180 11.16 3.05 -11.70
CA ILE A 180 11.38 2.47 -10.37
C ILE A 180 12.86 2.39 -10.03
N VAL A 181 13.71 1.97 -10.99
CA VAL A 181 15.16 1.85 -10.81
C VAL A 181 15.79 3.20 -10.48
N ASP A 182 15.40 4.26 -11.19
CA ASP A 182 15.93 5.61 -10.97
C ASP A 182 15.71 6.09 -9.52
N GLY A 183 14.57 5.71 -8.92
CA GLY A 183 14.21 6.08 -7.54
C GLY A 183 14.93 5.30 -6.43
N ILE A 184 15.78 4.32 -6.77
CA ILE A 184 16.56 3.56 -5.78
C ILE A 184 17.56 4.48 -5.08
N SER A 185 18.18 5.40 -5.83
CA SER A 185 19.20 6.33 -5.33
C SER A 185 18.64 7.43 -4.43
N GLU A 186 17.35 7.76 -4.54
CA GLU A 186 16.70 8.88 -3.85
C GLU A 186 16.49 8.68 -2.33
N GLY A 187 16.79 7.49 -1.81
CA GLY A 187 16.70 7.22 -0.36
C GLY A 187 15.29 7.39 0.21
N LYS A 188 15.18 7.93 1.44
CA LYS A 188 13.89 8.16 2.13
C LYS A 188 13.42 9.60 1.92
N ARG A 189 12.34 9.76 1.15
CA ARG A 189 11.61 11.02 0.93
C ARG A 189 10.73 11.37 2.13
N LYS A 190 11.09 12.42 2.90
CA LYS A 190 10.42 12.76 4.18
C LYS A 190 8.94 13.14 4.02
N ASP A 191 8.61 13.81 2.92
CA ASP A 191 7.27 14.14 2.42
C ASP A 191 6.36 12.91 2.30
N LEU A 192 6.92 11.76 1.89
CA LEU A 192 6.19 10.52 1.64
C LEU A 192 6.19 9.54 2.83
N THR A 193 6.95 9.84 3.90
CA THR A 193 7.12 8.92 5.05
C THR A 193 5.99 8.98 6.08
N GLY A 194 5.03 9.89 5.93
CA GLY A 194 3.96 10.13 6.91
C GLY A 194 4.46 10.46 8.33
N GLY A 195 5.73 10.85 8.44
CA GLY A 195 6.40 11.32 9.65
C GLY A 195 6.63 12.83 9.68
N GLY A 196 6.41 13.53 8.56
CA GLY A 196 6.41 14.98 8.48
C GLY A 196 5.07 15.57 8.91
N LEU A 197 5.11 16.81 9.38
CA LEU A 197 4.00 17.65 9.85
C LEU A 197 2.92 17.97 8.78
N ILE A 198 2.83 17.20 7.70
CA ILE A 198 1.80 17.39 6.68
C ILE A 198 0.56 16.63 7.16
N ARG A 199 -0.28 17.43 7.80
CA ARG A 199 -1.54 17.07 8.44
C ARG A 199 -2.36 16.22 7.49
N SER A 200 -2.84 15.08 8.00
CA SER A 200 -4.25 14.78 7.84
C SER A 200 -5.00 16.01 8.34
N LEU A 201 -5.34 16.92 7.42
CA LEU A 201 -6.34 17.94 7.67
C LEU A 201 -7.65 17.24 8.01
#